data_AF-A0A3B4EJ86-F1
#
_entry.id   AF-A0A3B4EJ86-F1
#
_cell.length_a   1.000
_cell.length_b   1.000
_cell.length_c   1.000
_cell.angle_alpha   90.00
_cell.angle_beta   90.00
_cell.angle_gamma   90.00
#
_symmetry.space_group_name_H-M   'P 1'
#
loop_
_entity.id
_entity.type
_entity.pdbx_description
1 polymer ?
#
loop_
_entity_poly.entity_id
_entity_poly.type
_entity_poly.pdbx_seq_one_letter_code
_entity_poly.pdbx_strand_id
1 'polypeptide(L)'
;MTSWRTTVIVSTSLQNNEALRVLLAQQHRLRYSDSVEIGSFVFPLSGTAFMLITPEEFPEKAESTEYFKRIEKFVQVHRNSFLLLQSPVYGTREWQILSAVQKRFFGSNLKVIPIHSNVDIVKAVLSIAKATSKPHADSIRDRMALARARIIECSPVWELLGMTDWVKSSGLF
;
A
#
# COMPACT_ATOMS: atom_id res chain seq x y z
N MET A 1 15.32 19.41 3.28
CA MET A 1 14.44 18.40 2.65
C MET A 1 13.00 18.79 2.92
N THR A 2 12.20 19.02 1.88
CA THR A 2 10.77 19.35 2.05
C THR A 2 10.03 18.15 2.63
N SER A 3 9.36 18.32 3.78
CA SER A 3 8.49 17.30 4.35
C SER A 3 7.38 16.96 3.36
N TRP A 4 7.21 15.68 3.03
CA TRP A 4 6.19 15.23 2.09
C TRP A 4 4.81 15.41 2.72
N ARG A 5 3.96 16.24 2.11
CA ARG A 5 2.58 16.49 2.56
C ARG A 5 1.60 15.96 1.54
N THR A 6 0.47 15.44 2.02
CA THR A 6 -0.59 14.91 1.16
C THR A 6 -1.95 15.16 1.81
N THR A 7 -2.99 15.05 1.01
CA THR A 7 -4.38 15.07 1.49
C THR A 7 -4.89 13.64 1.55
N VAL A 8 -5.53 13.29 2.66
CA VAL A 8 -6.16 11.99 2.89
C VAL A 8 -7.65 12.22 3.05
N ILE A 9 -8.46 11.49 2.28
CA ILE A 9 -9.91 11.45 2.45
C ILE A 9 -10.21 10.28 3.36
N VAL A 10 -10.88 10.51 4.49
CA VAL A 10 -11.08 9.52 5.54
C VAL A 10 -12.57 9.31 5.74
N SER A 11 -13.01 8.07 5.90
CA SER A 11 -14.33 7.75 6.44
C SER A 11 -14.54 8.47 7.77
N THR A 12 -15.72 9.08 7.95
CA THR A 12 -16.14 9.68 9.23
C THR A 12 -16.09 8.68 10.38
N SER A 13 -16.29 7.39 10.10
CA SER A 13 -16.17 6.31 11.10
C SER A 13 -14.80 6.24 11.80
N LEU A 14 -13.76 6.84 11.23
CA LEU A 14 -12.41 6.86 11.78
C LEU A 14 -12.02 8.18 12.47
N GLN A 15 -12.95 9.12 12.64
CA GLN A 15 -12.64 10.47 13.14
C GLN A 15 -11.86 10.50 14.46
N ASN A 16 -12.09 9.52 15.34
CA ASN A 16 -11.42 9.40 16.64
C ASN A 16 -10.22 8.44 16.66
N ASN A 17 -9.84 7.84 15.53
CA ASN A 17 -8.76 6.88 15.45
C ASN A 17 -7.38 7.53 15.72
N GLU A 18 -6.59 6.92 16.61
CA GLU A 18 -5.29 7.46 17.04
C GLU A 18 -4.25 7.53 15.91
N ALA A 19 -4.23 6.54 15.01
CA ALA A 19 -3.28 6.54 13.89
C ALA A 19 -3.49 7.76 12.98
N LEU A 20 -4.75 8.21 12.82
CA LEU A 20 -5.06 9.41 12.04
C LEU A 20 -4.66 10.71 12.75
N ARG A 21 -4.66 10.74 14.09
CA ARG A 21 -4.12 11.89 14.84
C ARG A 21 -2.62 12.06 14.60
N VAL A 22 -1.89 10.96 14.47
CA VAL A 22 -0.47 11.00 14.12
C VAL A 22 -0.27 11.57 12.71
N LEU A 23 -1.13 11.22 11.74
CA LEU A 23 -1.08 11.82 10.39
C LEU A 23 -1.28 13.34 10.43
N LEU A 24 -2.22 13.83 11.25
CA LEU A 24 -2.42 15.27 11.45
C LEU A 24 -1.19 15.94 12.08
N ALA A 25 -0.60 15.31 13.10
CA ALA A 25 0.62 15.82 13.75
C ALA A 25 1.81 15.91 12.78
N GLN A 26 1.85 15.05 11.77
CA GLN A 26 2.83 15.09 10.67
C GLN A 26 2.48 16.09 9.55
N GLN A 27 1.50 16.97 9.77
CA GLN A 27 1.07 18.03 8.84
C GLN A 27 0.45 17.52 7.54
N HIS A 28 -0.10 16.30 7.53
CA HIS A 28 -0.99 15.85 6.45
C HIS A 28 -2.38 16.47 6.62
N ARG A 29 -3.09 16.68 5.50
CA ARG A 29 -4.45 17.24 5.52
C ARG A 29 -5.46 16.09 5.55
N LEU A 30 -6.28 15.99 6.59
CA LEU A 30 -7.39 15.03 6.62
C LEU A 30 -8.69 15.72 6.17
N ARG A 31 -9.46 15.04 5.33
CA ARG A 31 -10.82 15.42 4.94
C ARG A 31 -11.74 14.26 5.26
N TYR A 32 -12.71 14.47 6.14
CA TYR A 32 -13.68 13.44 6.49
C TYR A 32 -14.83 13.41 5.48
N SER A 33 -15.33 12.23 5.15
CA SER A 33 -16.43 12.03 4.20
C SER A 33 -17.22 10.76 4.50
N ASP A 34 -18.54 10.85 4.45
CA ASP A 34 -19.46 9.69 4.55
C ASP A 34 -19.58 8.92 3.21
N SER A 35 -19.05 9.48 2.11
CA SER A 35 -19.11 8.84 0.79
C SER A 35 -18.05 7.75 0.58
N VAL A 36 -17.11 7.61 1.53
CA VAL A 36 -16.07 6.58 1.49
C VAL A 36 -16.51 5.43 2.41
N GLU A 37 -16.20 4.19 2.01
CA GLU A 37 -16.55 3.00 2.79
C GLU A 37 -16.07 3.07 4.25
N ILE A 38 -16.85 2.48 5.14
CA ILE A 38 -16.56 2.42 6.57
C ILE A 38 -15.15 1.84 6.81
N GLY A 39 -14.41 2.46 7.73
CA GLY A 39 -13.04 2.07 8.04
C GLY A 39 -12.02 2.42 6.96
N SER A 40 -12.42 3.11 5.89
CA SER A 40 -11.53 3.36 4.76
C SER A 40 -10.98 4.77 4.73
N PHE A 41 -9.81 4.90 4.11
CA PHE A 41 -9.18 6.18 3.83
C PHE A 41 -8.34 6.12 2.56
N VAL A 42 -8.35 7.21 1.80
CA VAL A 42 -7.88 7.29 0.42
C VAL A 42 -6.84 8.38 0.30
N PHE A 43 -5.77 8.09 -0.45
CA PHE A 43 -4.73 9.04 -0.84
C PHE A 43 -4.91 9.37 -2.33
N PRO A 44 -5.59 10.47 -2.68
CA PRO A 44 -5.97 10.75 -4.07
C PRO A 44 -4.76 10.91 -4.99
N LEU A 45 -3.66 11.51 -4.49
CA LEU A 45 -2.45 11.76 -5.29
C LEU A 45 -1.64 10.49 -5.61
N SER A 46 -1.80 9.44 -4.81
CA SER A 46 -1.16 8.14 -5.05
C SER A 46 -2.10 7.12 -5.67
N GLY A 47 -3.41 7.41 -5.73
CA GLY A 47 -4.41 6.47 -6.20
C GLY A 47 -4.51 5.20 -5.36
N THR A 48 -4.07 5.26 -4.09
CA THR A 48 -4.13 4.15 -3.14
C THR A 48 -5.22 4.36 -2.11
N ALA A 49 -5.94 3.30 -1.79
CA ALA A 49 -6.94 3.27 -0.74
C ALA A 49 -6.61 2.19 0.29
N PHE A 50 -6.96 2.47 1.53
CA PHE A 50 -6.76 1.58 2.67
C PHE A 50 -8.09 1.37 3.39
N MET A 51 -8.33 0.16 3.88
CA MET A 51 -9.44 -0.17 4.77
C MET A 51 -8.84 -0.76 6.05
N LEU A 52 -9.06 -0.09 7.17
CA LEU A 52 -8.66 -0.55 8.51
C LEU A 52 -9.77 -1.42 9.09
N ILE A 53 -9.37 -2.60 9.55
CA ILE A 53 -10.29 -3.60 10.09
C ILE A 53 -9.63 -4.27 11.29
N THR A 54 -10.41 -4.52 12.33
CA THR A 54 -9.95 -5.32 13.47
C THR A 54 -10.55 -6.73 13.44
N PRO A 55 -9.89 -7.75 14.03
CA PRO A 55 -10.41 -9.12 14.08
C PRO A 55 -11.81 -9.25 14.70
N GLU A 56 -12.20 -8.33 15.58
CA GLU A 56 -13.49 -8.30 16.24
C GLU A 56 -14.65 -8.01 15.26
N GLU A 57 -14.36 -7.34 14.14
CA GLU A 57 -15.34 -7.12 13.06
C GLU A 57 -15.66 -8.40 12.28
N PHE A 58 -14.88 -9.47 12.47
CA PHE A 58 -15.13 -10.78 11.89
C PHE A 58 -15.92 -11.65 12.88
N PRO A 59 -17.18 -11.97 12.59
CA PRO A 59 -17.95 -12.86 13.45
C PRO A 59 -17.40 -14.28 13.39
N GLU A 60 -17.55 -15.01 14.49
CA GLU A 60 -17.05 -16.37 14.65
C GLU A 60 -17.72 -17.39 13.71
N LYS A 61 -18.90 -17.05 13.17
CA LYS A 61 -19.65 -17.89 12.22
C LYS A 61 -19.37 -17.44 10.79
N ALA A 62 -18.92 -18.38 9.97
CA ALA A 62 -18.42 -18.24 8.61
C ALA A 62 -19.42 -17.72 7.54
N GLU A 63 -20.60 -17.21 7.94
CA GLU A 63 -21.68 -16.78 7.04
C GLU A 63 -21.84 -15.24 6.95
N SER A 64 -20.88 -14.46 7.44
CA SER A 64 -20.95 -13.00 7.39
C SER A 64 -20.66 -12.43 6.00
N THR A 65 -21.62 -12.62 5.10
CA THR A 65 -21.59 -12.04 3.76
C THR A 65 -21.45 -10.52 3.78
N GLU A 66 -21.93 -9.84 4.83
CA GLU A 66 -21.87 -8.37 4.94
C GLU A 66 -20.44 -7.83 4.99
N TYR A 67 -19.56 -8.47 5.75
CA TYR A 67 -18.17 -8.07 5.86
C TYR A 67 -17.44 -8.20 4.51
N PHE A 68 -17.58 -9.35 3.86
CA PHE A 68 -16.98 -9.59 2.56
C PHE A 68 -17.57 -8.68 1.47
N LYS A 69 -18.87 -8.37 1.53
CA LYS A 69 -19.52 -7.38 0.67
C LYS A 69 -18.93 -5.99 0.83
N ARG A 70 -18.63 -5.58 2.07
CA ARG A 70 -17.97 -4.28 2.35
C ARG A 70 -16.58 -4.21 1.71
N ILE A 71 -15.76 -5.26 1.88
CA ILE A 71 -14.45 -5.31 1.20
C ILE A 71 -14.63 -5.30 -0.32
N GLU A 72 -15.57 -6.10 -0.85
CA GLU A 72 -15.81 -6.19 -2.28
C GLU A 72 -16.17 -4.84 -2.89
N LYS A 73 -17.08 -4.09 -2.25
CA LYS A 73 -17.44 -2.72 -2.65
C LYS A 73 -16.22 -1.79 -2.65
N PHE A 74 -15.38 -1.86 -1.62
CA PHE A 74 -14.14 -1.11 -1.54
C PHE A 74 -13.14 -1.47 -2.66
N VAL A 75 -12.99 -2.75 -2.95
CA VAL A 75 -12.10 -3.28 -4.00
C VAL A 75 -12.57 -2.85 -5.40
N GLN A 76 -13.87 -2.79 -5.64
CA GLN A 76 -14.46 -2.36 -6.91
C GLN A 76 -14.22 -0.87 -7.22
N VAL A 77 -14.20 -0.01 -6.19
CA VAL A 77 -14.06 1.44 -6.36
C VAL A 77 -12.60 1.87 -6.53
N HIS A 78 -11.65 1.16 -5.90
CA HIS A 78 -10.26 1.59 -5.81
C HIS A 78 -9.33 0.69 -6.61
N ARG A 79 -8.42 1.29 -7.38
CA ARG A 79 -7.50 0.56 -8.26
C ARG A 79 -6.34 -0.10 -7.49
N ASN A 80 -5.88 0.52 -6.41
CA ASN A 80 -4.85 -0.03 -5.51
C ASN A 80 -5.40 -0.07 -4.09
N SER A 81 -5.84 -1.26 -3.68
CA SER A 81 -6.59 -1.48 -2.45
C SER A 81 -5.75 -2.24 -1.43
N PHE A 82 -5.70 -1.73 -0.21
CA PHE A 82 -4.97 -2.34 0.88
C PHE A 82 -5.88 -2.55 2.08
N LEU A 83 -5.92 -3.76 2.61
CA LEU A 83 -6.65 -4.08 3.83
C LEU A 83 -5.65 -4.18 4.97
N LEU A 84 -5.82 -3.33 5.99
CA LEU A 84 -4.99 -3.30 7.18
C LEU A 84 -5.71 -4.09 8.26
N LEU A 85 -5.22 -5.29 8.56
CA LEU A 85 -5.74 -6.08 9.66
C LEU A 85 -4.99 -5.67 10.94
N GLN A 86 -5.64 -4.95 11.84
CA GLN A 86 -5.01 -4.46 13.06
C GLN A 86 -5.26 -5.44 14.21
N SER A 87 -4.19 -6.10 14.67
CA SER A 87 -4.22 -6.90 15.90
C SER A 87 -2.88 -6.83 16.62
N PRO A 88 -2.84 -6.58 17.93
CA PRO A 88 -1.59 -6.59 18.70
C PRO A 88 -0.83 -7.92 18.57
N VAL A 89 -1.54 -9.04 18.53
CA VAL A 89 -0.98 -10.39 18.44
C VAL A 89 -1.75 -11.21 17.41
N TYR A 90 -1.01 -11.98 16.60
CA TYR A 90 -1.59 -12.83 15.56
C TYR A 90 -1.61 -14.29 16.03
N GLY A 91 -2.76 -14.72 16.54
CA GLY A 91 -3.04 -16.10 16.86
C GLY A 91 -3.75 -16.83 15.72
N THR A 92 -4.27 -18.02 16.03
CA THR A 92 -4.96 -18.88 15.05
C THR A 92 -6.13 -18.16 14.37
N ARG A 93 -6.89 -17.35 15.12
CA ARG A 93 -8.04 -16.61 14.60
C ARG A 93 -7.63 -15.56 13.58
N GLU A 94 -6.63 -14.75 13.88
CA GLU A 94 -6.16 -13.66 13.01
C GLU A 94 -5.57 -14.24 11.71
N TRP A 95 -4.84 -15.35 11.82
CA TRP A 95 -4.31 -16.05 10.65
C TRP A 95 -5.40 -16.70 9.79
N GLN A 96 -6.44 -17.27 10.42
CA GLN A 96 -7.60 -17.80 9.70
C GLN A 96 -8.35 -16.70 8.94
N ILE A 97 -8.56 -15.55 9.59
CA ILE A 97 -9.15 -14.36 8.98
C ILE A 97 -8.33 -13.92 7.76
N LEU A 98 -7.02 -13.75 7.95
CA LEU A 98 -6.11 -13.31 6.90
C LEU A 98 -6.11 -14.30 5.72
N SER A 99 -6.09 -15.60 5.99
CA SER A 99 -6.18 -16.66 4.99
C SER A 99 -7.53 -16.63 4.25
N ALA A 100 -8.64 -16.42 4.96
CA ALA A 100 -9.97 -16.35 4.36
C ALA A 100 -10.10 -15.15 3.41
N VAL A 101 -9.64 -13.97 3.82
CA VAL A 101 -9.62 -12.76 2.98
C VAL A 101 -8.70 -12.98 1.77
N GLN A 102 -7.48 -13.49 1.98
CA GLN A 102 -6.55 -13.76 0.88
C GLN A 102 -7.10 -14.76 -0.13
N LYS A 103 -7.72 -15.86 0.32
CA LYS A 103 -8.34 -16.85 -0.57
C LYS A 103 -9.50 -16.25 -1.37
N ARG A 104 -10.35 -15.45 -0.71
CA ARG A 104 -11.54 -14.85 -1.33
C ARG A 104 -11.17 -13.80 -2.38
N PHE A 105 -10.16 -13.00 -2.11
CA PHE A 105 -9.72 -11.89 -2.97
C PHE A 105 -8.43 -12.20 -3.75
N PHE A 106 -8.10 -13.49 -3.88
CA PHE A 106 -6.94 -13.92 -4.64
C PHE A 106 -7.07 -13.48 -6.10
N GLY A 107 -6.01 -12.89 -6.66
CA GLY A 107 -6.01 -12.34 -8.02
C GLY A 107 -6.74 -11.00 -8.19
N SER A 108 -7.38 -10.48 -7.14
CA SER A 108 -7.90 -9.10 -7.14
C SER A 108 -6.77 -8.09 -6.90
N ASN A 109 -7.10 -6.81 -6.95
CA ASN A 109 -6.19 -5.72 -6.62
C ASN A 109 -6.05 -5.44 -5.11
N LEU A 110 -6.69 -6.25 -4.25
CA LEU A 110 -6.59 -6.17 -2.79
C LEU A 110 -5.30 -6.80 -2.28
N LYS A 111 -4.59 -6.09 -1.39
CA LYS A 111 -3.42 -6.58 -0.67
C LYS A 111 -3.67 -6.50 0.83
N VAL A 112 -3.52 -7.62 1.54
CA VAL A 112 -3.74 -7.67 3.00
C VAL A 112 -2.41 -7.45 3.72
N ILE A 113 -2.39 -6.49 4.65
CA ILE A 113 -1.22 -6.13 5.44
C ILE A 113 -1.55 -6.39 6.91
N PRO A 114 -0.82 -7.30 7.59
CA PRO A 114 -0.95 -7.47 9.03
C PRO A 114 -0.28 -6.31 9.76
N ILE A 115 -0.97 -5.72 10.74
CA ILE A 115 -0.48 -4.58 11.51
C ILE A 115 -0.67 -4.80 13.01
N HIS A 116 0.38 -4.48 13.78
CA HIS A 116 0.41 -4.69 15.23
C HIS A 116 0.16 -3.42 16.07
N SER A 117 0.38 -2.23 15.50
CA SER A 117 0.28 -0.98 16.24
C SER A 117 -0.17 0.20 15.37
N ASN A 118 -0.65 1.28 16.00
CA ASN A 118 -1.00 2.52 15.32
C ASN A 118 0.22 3.18 14.63
N VAL A 119 1.42 2.99 15.18
CA VAL A 119 2.67 3.48 14.58
C VAL A 119 2.95 2.74 13.27
N ASP A 120 2.70 1.43 13.24
CA ASP A 120 2.88 0.61 12.05
C ASP A 120 1.85 0.94 10.97
N ILE A 121 0.60 1.28 11.33
CA ILE A 121 -0.40 1.82 10.40
C ILE A 121 0.17 3.03 9.68
N VAL A 122 0.61 4.04 10.44
CA VAL A 122 1.10 5.31 9.88
C VAL A 122 2.30 5.07 8.96
N LYS A 123 3.28 4.27 9.42
CA LYS A 123 4.47 3.93 8.64
C LYS A 123 4.11 3.21 7.34
N ALA A 124 3.29 2.16 7.40
CA ALA A 124 2.92 1.35 6.24
C ALA A 124 2.15 2.21 5.21
N VAL A 125 1.13 2.91 5.66
CA VAL A 125 0.26 3.76 4.83
C VAL A 125 1.08 4.85 4.13
N LEU A 126 1.89 5.60 4.88
CA LEU A 126 2.68 6.68 4.30
C LEU A 126 3.77 6.16 3.37
N SER A 127 4.41 5.04 3.71
CA SER A 127 5.43 4.43 2.85
C SER A 127 4.84 4.00 1.52
N ILE A 128 3.70 3.31 1.54
CA ILE A 128 3.01 2.86 0.33
C ILE A 128 2.49 4.04 -0.48
N ALA A 129 1.77 4.98 0.15
CA ALA A 129 1.21 6.14 -0.54
C ALA A 129 2.31 7.04 -1.13
N LYS A 130 3.43 7.22 -0.43
CA LYS A 130 4.58 7.95 -0.95
C LYS A 130 5.24 7.19 -2.10
N ALA A 131 5.52 5.90 -1.93
CA ALA A 131 6.13 5.03 -2.96
C ALA A 131 5.34 5.02 -4.28
N THR A 132 4.02 5.11 -4.19
CA THR A 132 3.10 5.04 -5.34
C THR A 132 2.69 6.41 -5.89
N SER A 133 3.08 7.50 -5.23
CA SER A 133 2.82 8.87 -5.74
C SER A 133 3.67 9.15 -6.98
N LYS A 134 3.08 9.74 -8.03
CA LYS A 134 3.73 9.96 -9.33
C LYS A 134 5.17 10.51 -9.25
N PRO A 135 5.46 11.64 -8.56
CA PRO A 135 6.81 12.19 -8.53
C PRO A 135 7.84 11.25 -7.90
N HIS A 136 7.41 10.44 -6.94
CA HIS A 136 8.30 9.53 -6.24
C HIS A 136 8.42 8.19 -6.97
N ALA A 137 7.33 7.70 -7.58
CA ALA A 137 7.33 6.52 -8.42
C ALA A 137 8.20 6.70 -9.66
N ASP A 138 8.15 7.87 -10.30
CA ASP A 138 9.02 8.21 -11.44
C ASP A 138 10.49 8.28 -10.98
N SER A 139 10.79 8.95 -9.87
CA SER A 139 12.15 8.96 -9.31
C SER A 139 12.69 7.55 -8.98
N ILE A 140 11.85 6.67 -8.42
CA ILE A 140 12.24 5.27 -8.18
C ILE A 140 12.48 4.55 -9.52
N ARG A 141 11.59 4.74 -10.51
CA ARG A 141 11.72 4.13 -11.83
C ARG A 141 13.03 4.55 -12.51
N ASP A 142 13.35 5.83 -12.49
CA ASP A 142 14.57 6.38 -13.10
C ASP A 142 15.82 5.82 -12.42
N ARG A 143 15.82 5.74 -11.08
CA ARG A 143 16.93 5.14 -10.32
C ARG A 143 17.09 3.65 -10.63
N MET A 144 15.99 2.92 -10.77
CA MET A 144 16.02 1.50 -11.15
C MET A 144 16.48 1.30 -12.59
N ALA A 145 16.06 2.17 -13.52
CA ALA A 145 16.52 2.16 -14.90
C ALA A 145 18.04 2.41 -14.98
N LEU A 146 18.54 3.40 -14.25
CA LEU A 146 19.98 3.69 -14.16
C LEU A 146 20.77 2.53 -13.54
N ALA A 147 20.28 1.94 -12.45
CA ALA A 147 20.92 0.79 -11.83
C ALA A 147 20.99 -0.40 -12.78
N ARG A 148 19.90 -0.65 -13.53
CA ARG A 148 19.85 -1.70 -14.54
C ARG A 148 20.83 -1.44 -15.69
N ALA A 149 20.86 -0.22 -16.23
CA ALA A 149 21.81 0.18 -17.27
C ALA A 149 23.25 -0.08 -16.80
N ARG A 150 23.59 0.36 -15.58
CA ARG A 150 24.93 0.15 -15.01
C ARG A 150 25.28 -1.32 -14.80
N ILE A 151 24.35 -2.15 -14.33
CA ILE A 151 24.57 -3.60 -14.20
C ILE A 151 24.84 -4.23 -15.56
N ILE A 152 24.10 -3.80 -16.59
CA ILE A 152 24.29 -4.29 -17.95
C ILE A 152 25.65 -3.82 -18.46
N GLU A 153 25.93 -2.51 -18.51
CA GLU A 153 27.19 -1.95 -19.03
C GLU A 153 28.45 -2.51 -18.34
N CYS A 154 28.41 -2.68 -17.02
CA CYS A 154 29.52 -3.19 -16.24
C CYS A 154 29.53 -4.73 -16.10
N SER A 155 28.68 -5.44 -16.87
CA SER A 155 28.60 -6.89 -16.78
C SER A 155 29.90 -7.54 -17.31
N PRO A 156 30.53 -8.46 -16.55
CA PRO A 156 31.72 -9.18 -17.01
C PRO A 156 31.44 -10.11 -18.20
N VAL A 157 30.16 -10.37 -18.50
CA VAL A 157 29.75 -11.11 -19.71
C VAL A 157 30.24 -10.44 -20.98
N TRP A 158 30.39 -9.12 -21.01
CA TRP A 158 30.87 -8.42 -22.21
C TRP A 158 32.35 -8.68 -22.51
N GLU A 159 33.16 -8.92 -21.48
CA GLU A 159 34.57 -9.34 -21.65
C GLU A 159 34.65 -10.75 -22.22
N LEU A 160 33.79 -11.66 -21.74
CA LEU A 160 33.69 -13.02 -22.25
C LEU A 160 33.25 -13.09 -23.72
N LEU A 161 32.41 -12.15 -24.15
CA LEU A 161 31.92 -12.06 -25.53
C LEU A 161 32.85 -11.26 -26.47
N GLY A 162 33.90 -10.61 -25.95
CA GLY A 162 34.78 -9.74 -26.74
C GLY A 162 34.10 -8.47 -27.25
N MET A 163 33.02 -8.01 -26.61
CA MET A 163 32.17 -6.90 -27.08
C MET A 163 32.31 -5.61 -26.25
N THR A 164 33.32 -5.54 -25.37
CA THR A 164 33.54 -4.42 -24.43
C THR A 164 33.65 -3.06 -25.10
N ASP A 165 34.33 -2.95 -26.24
CA ASP A 165 34.52 -1.68 -26.95
C ASP A 165 33.28 -1.24 -27.75
N TRP A 166 32.46 -2.21 -28.18
CA TRP A 166 31.21 -1.94 -28.89
C TRP A 166 30.10 -1.46 -27.96
N VAL A 167 29.98 -2.04 -26.76
CA VAL A 167 29.00 -1.61 -25.74
C VAL A 167 29.30 -0.20 -25.23
N LYS A 168 30.58 0.16 -25.05
CA LYS A 168 30.98 1.52 -24.66
C LYS A 168 30.74 2.57 -25.76
N SER A 169 30.84 2.18 -27.03
CA SER A 169 30.74 3.09 -28.17
C SER A 169 29.31 3.26 -28.70
N SER A 170 28.44 2.28 -28.47
CA SER A 170 27.09 2.26 -29.05
C SER A 170 26.07 3.09 -28.28
N GLY A 171 26.31 3.43 -27.01
CA GLY A 171 25.36 4.20 -26.18
C GLY A 171 23.95 3.60 -26.13
N LEU A 172 23.81 2.33 -26.53
CA LEU A 172 22.57 1.59 -26.53
C LEU A 172 22.38 1.08 -25.11
N PHE A 173 21.94 1.95 -24.21
CA PHE A 173 20.99 1.75 -23.10
C PHE A 173 20.89 3.04 -22.28
#